data_AF-A0A349U7C1-F1
#
_entry.id   AF-A0A349U7C1-F1
#
_cell.length_a   1.000
_cell.length_b   1.000
_cell.length_c   1.000
_cell.angle_alpha   90.00
_cell.angle_beta   90.00
_cell.angle_gamma   90.00
#
_symmetry.space_group_name_H-M   'P 1'
#
loop_
_entity.id
_entity.type
_entity.pdbx_description
1 polymer ?
#
loop_
_entity_poly.entity_id
_entity_poly.type
_entity_poly.pdbx_seq_one_letter_code
_entity_poly.pdbx_strand_id
1 'polypeptide(L)' 'MDLAREIGVSQRAVSYYELGKDIPTLDVLIKIADFFDVRLDYLIGRRDEQ' A
#
# COMPACT_ATOMS: atom_id res chain seq x y z
N MET A 1 -13.96 -0.51 -8.06
CA MET A 1 -13.20 -1.32 -7.08
C MET A 1 -12.67 -0.34 -6.06
N ASP A 2 -13.03 -0.45 -4.78
CA ASP A 2 -12.51 0.44 -3.73
C ASP A 2 -11.31 -0.24 -3.07
N LEU A 3 -10.11 0.31 -3.25
CA LEU A 3 -8.85 -0.19 -2.65
C LEU A 3 -9.01 -0.46 -1.14
N ALA A 4 -9.67 0.46 -0.43
CA ALA A 4 -9.91 0.36 1.00
C ALA A 4 -10.64 -0.94 1.40
N ARG A 5 -11.65 -1.34 0.61
CA ARG A 5 -12.40 -2.58 0.86
C ARG A 5 -11.55 -3.82 0.60
N GLU A 6 -10.75 -3.80 -0.46
CA GLU A 6 -9.91 -4.94 -0.83
C GLU A 6 -8.83 -5.20 0.22
N ILE A 7 -8.15 -4.16 0.68
CA ILE A 7 -7.04 -4.31 1.63
C ILE A 7 -7.52 -4.36 3.10
N GLY A 8 -8.82 -4.21 3.34
CA GLY A 8 -9.47 -4.33 4.64
C GLY A 8 -9.24 -3.14 5.59
N VAL A 9 -9.15 -1.92 5.04
CA VAL A 9 -8.94 -0.69 5.83
C VAL A 9 -10.04 0.34 5.58
N SER A 10 -10.10 1.38 6.42
CA SER A 10 -11.01 2.50 6.17
C SER A 10 -10.52 3.39 5.01
N GLN A 11 -11.44 4.06 4.31
CA GLN A 11 -11.11 5.08 3.31
C GLN A 11 -10.14 6.15 3.85
N ARG A 12 -10.31 6.53 5.12
CA ARG A 12 -9.45 7.50 5.80
C ARG A 12 -8.01 6.98 5.97
N ALA A 13 -7.84 5.69 6.25
CA ALA A 13 -6.52 5.08 6.36
C ALA A 13 -5.80 5.12 5.01
N VAL A 14 -6.48 4.81 3.91
CA VAL A 14 -5.93 4.96 2.55
C VAL A 14 -5.43 6.39 2.31
N SER A 15 -6.26 7.40 2.61
CA SER A 15 -5.83 8.80 2.46
C SER A 15 -4.65 9.16 3.37
N TYR A 16 -4.51 8.54 4.54
CA TYR A 16 -3.36 8.79 5.41
C TYR A 16 -2.09 8.18 4.86
N TYR A 17 -2.17 7.00 4.25
CA TYR A 17 -1.05 6.37 3.55
C TYR A 17 -0.59 7.23 2.37
N GLU A 18 -1.53 7.70 1.53
CA GLU A 18 -1.23 8.56 0.38
C GLU A 18 -0.58 9.90 0.77
N LEU A 19 -0.97 10.44 1.93
CA LEU A 19 -0.41 11.68 2.47
C LEU A 19 0.85 11.47 3.33
N GLY A 20 1.31 10.22 3.51
CA GLY A 20 2.45 9.88 4.37
C GLY A 20 2.23 10.20 5.85
N LYS A 21 0.97 10.31 6.30
CA LYS A 21 0.59 10.60 7.69
C LYS A 21 0.61 9.36 8.57
N ASP A 22 0.53 8.19 7.96
CA ASP A 22 0.58 6.89 8.62
C ASP A 22 1.30 5.89 7.72
N ILE A 23 1.89 4.85 8.32
CA ILE A 23 2.62 3.80 7.61
C ILE A 23 1.76 2.53 7.61
N PRO A 24 1.42 1.96 6.43
CA PRO A 24 0.67 0.71 6.40
C PRO A 24 1.48 -0.42 7.04
N THR A 25 0.80 -1.33 7.72
CA THR A 25 1.41 -2.57 8.23
C THR A 25 1.88 -3.45 7.07
N LEU A 26 2.77 -4.39 7.36
CA LEU A 26 3.30 -5.31 6.34
C LEU A 26 2.17 -6.09 5.63
N ASP A 27 1.14 -6.53 6.35
CA ASP A 27 0.01 -7.24 5.74
C ASP A 27 -0.80 -6.35 4.77
N VAL A 28 -0.96 -5.07 5.11
CA VAL A 28 -1.65 -4.10 4.23
C VAL A 28 -0.78 -3.81 3.01
N LEU A 29 0.54 -3.66 3.17
CA LEU A 29 1.45 -3.48 2.06
C LEU A 29 1.43 -4.67 1.09
N ILE A 30 1.39 -5.91 1.59
CA ILE A 30 1.26 -7.12 0.76
C ILE A 30 -0.06 -7.08 -0.03
N LYS A 31 -1.18 -6.77 0.62
CA LYS A 31 -2.49 -6.67 -0.07
C LYS A 31 -2.51 -5.56 -1.12
N ILE A 32 -1.86 -4.42 -0.86
CA ILE A 32 -1.71 -3.34 -1.85
C ILE A 32 -0.89 -3.84 -3.05
N ALA A 33 0.21 -4.55 -2.79
CA ALA A 33 1.07 -5.10 -3.83
C ALA A 33 0.30 -6.10 -4.71
N ASP A 34 -0.43 -7.02 -4.08
CA ASP A 34 -1.27 -8.02 -4.76
C ASP A 34 -2.40 -7.36 -5.57
N PHE A 35 -3.05 -6.32 -5.02
CA PHE A 35 -4.15 -5.62 -5.70
C PHE A 35 -3.69 -4.90 -6.97
N PHE A 36 -2.50 -4.31 -6.95
CA PHE A 36 -1.94 -3.61 -8.11
C PHE A 36 -1.06 -4.51 -9.00
N ASP A 37 -0.90 -5.79 -8.66
CA ASP A 37 0.01 -6.74 -9.31
C ASP A 37 1.44 -6.19 -9.45
N VAL A 38 1.96 -5.61 -8.35
CA VAL A 38 3.31 -5.06 -8.26
C VAL A 38 4.09 -5.77 -7.16
N ARG A 39 5.42 -5.65 -7.19
CA ARG A 39 6.23 -6.17 -6.09
C ARG A 39 6.20 -5.24 -4.87
N LEU A 40 6.31 -5.82 -3.68
CA LEU A 40 6.35 -5.07 -2.43
C LEU A 40 7.51 -4.05 -2.35
N ASP A 41 8.67 -4.35 -2.94
CA ASP A 41 9.84 -3.45 -2.99
C ASP A 41 9.55 -2.14 -3.74
N TYR A 42 8.68 -2.17 -4.75
CA TYR A 42 8.21 -0.98 -5.44
C TYR A 42 7.45 -0.02 -4.51
N LEU A 43 6.61 -0.55 -3.61
CA LEU A 43 5.83 0.25 -2.67
C LEU A 43 6.69 0.93 -1.61
N ILE A 44 7.77 0.28 -1.18
CA ILE A 44 8.66 0.79 -0.13
C ILE A 44 9.83 1.61 -0.69
N GLY A 45 9.82 1.93 -1.99
CA GLY A 45 10.84 2.77 -2.61
C GLY A 45 12.22 2.10 -2.73
N ARG A 46 12.31 0.78 -2.58
CA ARG A 46 13.49 0.02 -2.98
C ARG A 46 13.47 -0.14 -4.49
N ARG A 47 13.87 0.92 -5.18
CA ARG A 47 14.27 0.80 -6.58
C ARG A 47 15.70 0.27 -6.59
N ASP A 48 15.96 -0.76 -7.39
CA ASP A 48 17.32 -1.11 -7.80
C ASP A 48 17.85 0.07 -8.64
N GLU A 49 18.34 1.12 -7.99
CA GLU A 49 19.23 2.09 -8.61
C GLU A 49 20.64 1.50 -8.55
N GLN A 50 20.96 0.65 -9.54
CA GLN A 50 22.32 0.36 -9.96
C GLN A 50 22.51 0.86 -11.39
#